data_AF-A0ABD3KUW5-F1
#
_entry.id   AF-A0ABD3KUW5-F1
#
_cell.length_a   1.000
_cell.length_b   1.000
_cell.length_c   1.000
_cell.angle_alpha   90.00
_cell.angle_beta   90.00
_cell.angle_gamma   90.00
#
_symmetry.space_group_name_H-M   'P 1'
#
loop_
_entity.id
_entity.type
_entity.pdbx_description
1 polymer ?
#
loop_
_entity_poly.entity_id
_entity_poly.type
_entity_poly.pdbx_seq_one_letter_code
_entity_poly.pdbx_strand_id
1 'polypeptide(L)'
;MVVDPGILKNSQGKRWKGFWMSTYTCVAKQGLVPAQKRHVEMQDIGKGIVELIELHAITKLVMGAAADRRYFEGMAQLTSAKAKFVNQHAHPSCRIWFVCNGHVIYSREGDLSTFDMDITSSVLPGRSVVESGLQNTRSPSLDSVHSRSNSSEVEDDLALVQYERGEGSNHVTESNSVQGYSQNRSYTGMEGSYSEDLYEQLDQAMKEVARAKQEALEELIRRQKAEKTANEATRKLKALENVYNEELGLRKDLEELLAREKEASEVLKKCHEELQMLNEELLANQTSEPSSAHGQEFISEFSFSDVHEATESFNQALVIDKGAYGTTYKGLLHHMQVAIKMLLASNYHHEIQVATKLRHPNLVSLIGVCPDATAAIYEYLPNGSLEDQLSARDSSNHLSWQTRIHICADTCAVLIFLHSCYGLVHGDLKLGNILLDSNFMAKIKNFGLCSAPSHSPMTGELSFASDVYSFGHVLLRLLTGRSGLNLDEVMERALDVGNLSAVLDPTAGHWPFELAKELALLALRCCDSDSNNRPCLSSEVWPILERMRTHCEASLSSQPDPEEPAQPPQYLICPISHEIMQDPHVAADGFTYEAEAIRIWLSGHDTSPMTNLQLSNRELFPNQTVRSMIQEWQQNNES
;
A
#
# COMPACT_ATOMS: atom_id res chain seq x y z
N MET A 1 -19.79 0.82 25.57
CA MET A 1 -19.86 -0.24 24.52
C MET A 1 -19.54 0.39 23.17
N VAL A 2 -18.79 -0.30 22.32
CA VAL A 2 -18.57 0.08 20.92
C VAL A 2 -19.25 -0.97 20.05
N VAL A 3 -20.07 -0.55 19.08
CA VAL A 3 -20.79 -1.46 18.19
C VAL A 3 -20.27 -1.32 16.77
N ASP A 4 -19.78 -2.42 16.21
CA ASP A 4 -19.42 -2.56 14.80
C ASP A 4 -20.57 -3.27 14.06
N PRO A 5 -21.39 -2.57 13.26
CA PRO A 5 -22.47 -3.17 12.49
C PRO A 5 -21.96 -3.88 11.23
N GLY A 6 -20.92 -4.71 11.35
CA GLY A 6 -20.47 -5.60 10.29
C GLY A 6 -21.51 -6.70 10.03
N ILE A 7 -22.33 -6.54 8.99
CA ILE A 7 -23.22 -7.58 8.50
C ILE A 7 -22.36 -8.76 8.01
N LEU A 8 -22.53 -9.96 8.59
CA LEU A 8 -21.84 -11.16 8.14
C LEU A 8 -22.77 -12.08 7.34
N LYS A 9 -22.30 -12.37 6.11
CA LYS A 9 -22.59 -13.48 5.19
C LYS A 9 -23.91 -13.46 4.41
N ASN A 10 -23.79 -13.39 3.08
CA ASN A 10 -24.70 -14.10 2.18
C ASN A 10 -24.23 -15.58 2.05
N SER A 11 -25.06 -16.41 1.44
CA SER A 11 -24.92 -17.88 1.29
C SER A 11 -23.62 -18.38 0.64
N GLN A 12 -22.69 -17.51 0.24
CA GLN A 12 -21.40 -17.84 -0.34
C GLN A 12 -20.18 -17.61 0.57
N GLY A 13 -20.36 -17.36 1.86
CA GLY A 13 -19.29 -17.52 2.85
C GLY A 13 -18.19 -16.45 2.90
N LYS A 14 -18.31 -15.31 2.19
CA LYS A 14 -17.37 -14.18 2.36
C LYS A 14 -17.51 -13.53 3.75
N ARG A 15 -16.37 -13.33 4.44
CA ARG A 15 -16.26 -12.86 5.83
C ARG A 15 -15.63 -11.47 5.84
N TRP A 16 -16.36 -10.45 6.30
CA TRP A 16 -15.81 -9.10 6.49
C TRP A 16 -15.11 -9.02 7.86
N LYS A 17 -13.85 -8.57 7.90
CA LYS A 17 -13.05 -8.41 9.13
C LYS A 17 -13.46 -7.10 9.83
N GLY A 18 -13.94 -7.19 11.07
CA GLY A 18 -14.21 -6.03 11.94
C GLY A 18 -12.90 -5.35 12.39
N PHE A 19 -12.40 -4.46 11.55
CA PHE A 19 -11.15 -3.71 11.74
C PHE A 19 -11.18 -2.85 13.02
N TRP A 20 -12.28 -2.14 13.26
CA TRP A 20 -12.45 -1.23 14.40
C TRP A 20 -12.43 -1.94 15.75
N MET A 21 -13.04 -3.12 15.83
CA MET A 21 -13.18 -3.85 17.10
C MET A 21 -11.82 -4.39 17.59
N SER A 22 -10.94 -4.78 16.66
CA SER A 22 -9.60 -5.31 16.97
C SER A 22 -8.65 -4.19 17.41
N THR A 23 -8.67 -3.06 16.71
CA THR A 23 -7.92 -1.85 17.08
C THR A 23 -8.36 -1.31 18.44
N TYR A 24 -9.67 -1.24 18.71
CA TYR A 24 -10.20 -0.77 19.99
C TYR A 24 -9.76 -1.67 21.16
N THR A 25 -9.78 -3.00 21.00
CA THR A 25 -9.29 -3.90 22.05
C THR A 25 -7.79 -3.77 22.32
N CYS A 26 -6.99 -3.40 21.31
CA CYS A 26 -5.56 -3.14 21.48
C CYS A 26 -5.34 -1.86 22.29
N VAL A 27 -6.00 -0.75 21.89
CA VAL A 27 -5.92 0.53 22.60
C VAL A 27 -6.42 0.40 24.05
N ALA A 28 -7.52 -0.31 24.29
CA ALA A 28 -8.02 -0.54 25.64
C ALA A 28 -7.02 -1.31 26.52
N LYS A 29 -6.33 -2.32 25.97
CA LYS A 29 -5.28 -3.07 26.68
C LYS A 29 -4.07 -2.20 27.02
N GLN A 30 -3.64 -1.34 26.08
CA GLN A 30 -2.55 -0.38 26.32
C GLN A 30 -2.92 0.65 27.41
N GLY A 31 -4.20 1.05 27.47
CA GLY A 31 -4.72 1.90 28.54
C GLY A 31 -5.09 1.19 29.84
N LEU A 32 -4.75 -0.10 30.01
CA LEU A 32 -5.13 -0.94 31.16
C LEU A 32 -6.65 -1.03 31.44
N VAL A 33 -7.48 -0.77 30.44
CA VAL A 33 -8.94 -0.86 30.54
C VAL A 33 -9.39 -2.27 30.15
N PRO A 34 -10.11 -3.00 31.04
CA PRO A 34 -10.62 -4.32 30.71
C PRO A 34 -11.69 -4.24 29.61
N ALA A 35 -11.40 -4.85 28.45
CA ALA A 35 -12.31 -4.89 27.30
C ALA A 35 -12.65 -6.34 26.93
N GLN A 36 -13.94 -6.62 26.72
CA GLN A 36 -14.44 -7.92 26.30
C GLN A 36 -15.16 -7.80 24.95
N LYS A 37 -14.79 -8.66 23.99
CA LYS A 37 -15.53 -8.80 22.72
C LYS A 37 -16.71 -9.75 22.92
N ARG A 38 -17.92 -9.32 22.55
CA ARG A 38 -19.11 -10.18 22.55
C ARG A 38 -19.70 -10.26 21.14
N HIS A 39 -20.22 -11.44 20.82
CA HIS A 39 -20.91 -11.73 19.57
C HIS A 39 -22.35 -12.08 19.90
N VAL A 40 -23.30 -11.41 19.25
CA VAL A 40 -24.73 -11.61 19.45
C VAL A 40 -25.40 -11.66 18.08
N GLU A 41 -26.19 -12.70 17.84
CA GLU A 41 -26.94 -12.89 16.61
C GLU A 41 -28.40 -12.50 16.87
N MET A 42 -28.91 -11.55 16.09
CA MET A 42 -30.29 -11.06 16.20
C MET A 42 -30.89 -10.83 14.81
N GLN A 43 -32.20 -10.99 14.69
CA GLN A 43 -32.92 -10.80 13.42
C GLN A 43 -32.90 -9.34 12.95
N ASP A 44 -32.89 -8.38 13.90
CA ASP A 44 -32.78 -6.95 13.63
C ASP A 44 -31.67 -6.34 14.50
N ILE A 45 -30.67 -5.76 13.85
CA ILE A 45 -29.49 -5.20 14.50
C ILE A 45 -29.84 -3.95 15.34
N GLY A 46 -30.78 -3.12 14.89
CA GLY A 46 -31.20 -1.93 15.62
C GLY A 46 -31.92 -2.30 16.92
N LYS A 47 -32.88 -3.24 16.84
CA LYS A 47 -33.57 -3.78 18.02
C LYS A 47 -32.61 -4.48 18.97
N GLY A 48 -31.69 -5.28 18.44
CA GLY A 48 -30.74 -6.01 19.25
C GLY A 48 -29.76 -5.13 20.02
N ILE A 49 -29.35 -4.00 19.44
CA ILE A 49 -28.52 -3.02 20.16
C ILE A 49 -29.32 -2.41 21.32
N VAL A 50 -30.59 -2.07 21.12
CA VAL A 50 -31.45 -1.52 22.18
C VAL A 50 -31.65 -2.52 23.33
N GLU A 51 -31.94 -3.79 23.00
CA GLU A 51 -32.09 -4.86 23.99
C GLU A 51 -30.78 -5.07 24.79
N LEU A 52 -29.62 -4.99 24.15
CA LEU A 52 -28.32 -5.08 24.83
C LEU A 52 -28.03 -3.88 25.75
N ILE A 53 -28.49 -2.68 25.37
CA ILE A 53 -28.37 -1.49 26.23
C ILE A 53 -29.14 -1.71 27.52
N GLU A 54 -30.36 -2.25 27.44
CA GLU A 54 -31.21 -2.53 28.60
C GLU A 54 -30.66 -3.69 29.43
N LEU A 55 -30.36 -4.83 28.80
CA LEU A 55 -29.90 -6.04 29.48
C LEU A 55 -28.59 -5.84 30.26
N HIS A 56 -27.70 -4.98 29.75
CA HIS A 56 -26.39 -4.74 30.33
C HIS A 56 -26.24 -3.35 30.96
N ALA A 57 -27.35 -2.62 31.15
CA ALA A 57 -27.37 -1.29 31.75
C ALA A 57 -26.31 -0.34 31.16
N ILE A 58 -26.23 -0.30 29.83
CA ILE A 58 -25.17 0.43 29.12
C ILE A 58 -25.45 1.92 29.18
N THR A 59 -24.60 2.68 29.88
CA THR A 59 -24.74 4.13 30.02
C THR A 59 -24.02 4.93 28.95
N LYS A 60 -23.06 4.32 28.23
CA LYS A 60 -22.23 4.96 27.20
C LYS A 60 -22.05 4.06 25.99
N LEU A 61 -22.46 4.54 24.81
CA LEU A 61 -22.43 3.81 23.54
C LEU A 61 -21.76 4.62 22.42
N VAL A 62 -20.84 4.00 21.68
CA VAL A 62 -20.30 4.53 20.42
C VAL A 62 -20.71 3.61 19.27
N MET A 63 -21.28 4.17 18.20
CA MET A 63 -21.71 3.39 17.02
C MET A 63 -21.62 4.19 15.71
N GLY A 64 -21.67 3.48 14.57
CA GLY A 64 -21.64 4.10 13.25
C GLY A 64 -22.92 4.89 12.90
N ALA A 65 -22.76 6.06 12.28
CA ALA A 65 -23.85 6.96 11.90
C ALA A 65 -24.48 6.66 10.51
N ALA A 66 -23.72 6.04 9.61
CA ALA A 66 -24.09 5.78 8.21
C ALA A 66 -23.86 4.31 7.84
N ALA A 67 -24.58 3.81 6.83
CA ALA A 67 -24.53 2.40 6.42
C ALA A 67 -23.50 2.09 5.31
N ASP A 68 -23.03 3.10 4.57
CA ASP A 68 -21.96 3.00 3.55
C ASP A 68 -21.54 4.40 3.06
N ARG A 69 -20.41 4.49 2.34
CA ARG A 69 -19.61 5.61 1.72
C ARG A 69 -20.22 7.00 1.42
N ARG A 70 -21.44 7.31 1.81
CA ARG A 70 -22.07 8.63 1.74
C ARG A 70 -21.64 9.49 2.94
N TYR A 71 -20.35 9.78 3.00
CA TYR A 71 -19.85 10.92 3.76
C TYR A 71 -19.91 12.14 2.83
N PHE A 72 -20.71 13.13 3.18
CA PHE A 72 -20.63 14.46 2.59
C PHE A 72 -20.10 15.38 3.70
N GLU A 73 -19.07 16.15 3.39
CA GLU A 73 -18.52 17.14 4.30
C GLU A 73 -19.64 18.12 4.70
N GLY A 74 -19.91 18.25 6.01
CA GLY A 74 -21.05 19.02 6.54
C GLY A 74 -22.29 18.21 6.96
N MET A 75 -22.24 16.87 6.98
CA MET A 75 -23.35 16.05 7.50
C MET A 75 -23.55 16.25 9.02
N ALA A 76 -24.71 16.79 9.42
CA ALA A 76 -25.12 16.96 10.82
C ALA A 76 -26.28 16.04 11.25
N GLN A 77 -26.73 15.14 10.37
CA GLN A 77 -27.90 14.28 10.62
C GLN A 77 -27.59 12.80 10.40
N LEU A 78 -28.18 11.94 11.24
CA LEU A 78 -28.09 10.49 11.13
C LEU A 78 -28.75 10.01 9.84
N THR A 79 -28.09 9.15 9.06
CA THR A 79 -28.62 8.61 7.80
C THR A 79 -28.91 7.11 7.84
N SER A 80 -28.21 6.36 8.70
CA SER A 80 -28.46 4.93 8.88
C SER A 80 -29.81 4.67 9.56
N ALA A 81 -30.64 3.80 8.97
CA ALA A 81 -31.90 3.36 9.57
C ALA A 81 -31.68 2.72 10.95
N LYS A 82 -30.58 1.98 11.13
CA LYS A 82 -30.19 1.37 12.42
C LYS A 82 -29.80 2.44 13.44
N ALA A 83 -29.01 3.43 13.03
CA ALA A 83 -28.59 4.53 13.91
C ALA A 83 -29.78 5.38 14.35
N LYS A 84 -30.70 5.71 13.44
CA LYS A 84 -31.95 6.42 13.75
C LYS A 84 -32.81 5.62 14.73
N PHE A 85 -32.94 4.31 14.52
CA PHE A 85 -33.73 3.44 15.39
C PHE A 85 -33.16 3.40 16.81
N VAL A 86 -31.85 3.17 16.96
CA VAL A 86 -31.18 3.16 18.27
C VAL A 86 -31.26 4.52 18.95
N ASN A 87 -31.09 5.63 18.21
CA ASN A 87 -31.20 6.99 18.78
C ASN A 87 -32.57 7.25 19.43
N GLN A 88 -33.64 6.72 18.81
CA GLN A 88 -35.02 6.93 19.26
C GLN A 88 -35.43 5.97 20.38
N HIS A 89 -34.95 4.72 20.37
CA HIS A 89 -35.48 3.65 21.23
C HIS A 89 -34.52 3.21 22.33
N ALA A 90 -33.24 3.60 22.29
CA ALA A 90 -32.32 3.29 23.38
C ALA A 90 -32.72 4.01 24.67
N HIS A 91 -32.56 3.33 25.80
CA HIS A 91 -32.91 3.85 27.12
C HIS A 91 -32.41 5.30 27.32
N PRO A 92 -33.21 6.23 27.88
CA PRO A 92 -32.86 7.65 27.98
C PRO A 92 -31.58 7.95 28.77
N SER A 93 -31.21 7.09 29.72
CA SER A 93 -29.96 7.24 30.49
C SER A 93 -28.69 6.90 29.70
N CYS A 94 -28.81 6.32 28.50
CA CYS A 94 -27.68 5.96 27.65
C CYS A 94 -27.21 7.14 26.80
N ARG A 95 -25.99 7.62 27.03
CA ARG A 95 -25.33 8.61 26.16
C ARG A 95 -24.75 7.93 24.93
N ILE A 96 -25.04 8.46 23.75
CA ILE A 96 -24.68 7.82 22.47
C ILE A 96 -23.88 8.78 21.58
N TRP A 97 -22.73 8.32 21.08
CA TRP A 97 -21.93 9.00 20.07
C TRP A 97 -22.03 8.28 18.73
N PHE A 98 -22.43 9.00 17.70
CA PHE A 98 -22.53 8.50 16.32
C PHE A 98 -21.34 9.00 15.50
N VAL A 99 -20.55 8.06 14.99
CA VAL A 99 -19.28 8.35 14.29
C VAL A 99 -19.32 7.89 12.82
N CYS A 100 -18.58 8.57 11.96
CA CYS A 100 -18.32 8.15 10.57
C CYS A 100 -16.94 8.68 10.14
N ASN A 101 -16.15 7.86 9.45
CA ASN A 101 -14.80 8.20 8.98
C ASN A 101 -13.91 8.88 10.06
N GLY A 102 -13.98 8.42 11.31
CA GLY A 102 -13.16 8.95 12.42
C GLY A 102 -13.70 10.24 13.08
N HIS A 103 -14.78 10.83 12.57
CA HIS A 103 -15.39 12.05 13.14
C HIS A 103 -16.73 11.75 13.83
N VAL A 104 -17.03 12.49 14.91
CA VAL A 104 -18.34 12.46 15.57
C VAL A 104 -19.30 13.33 14.77
N ILE A 105 -20.37 12.72 14.24
CA ILE A 105 -21.40 13.41 13.46
C ILE A 105 -22.49 13.96 14.38
N TYR A 106 -22.91 13.17 15.37
CA TYR A 106 -24.03 13.50 16.23
C TYR A 106 -23.87 12.82 17.60
N SER A 107 -24.26 13.50 18.66
CA SER A 107 -24.30 12.96 20.01
C SER A 107 -25.67 13.13 20.64
N ARG A 108 -26.19 12.06 21.25
CA ARG A 108 -27.37 12.10 22.09
C ARG A 108 -26.93 12.11 23.55
N GLU A 109 -27.25 13.19 24.26
CA GLU A 109 -27.03 13.27 25.70
C GLU A 109 -27.96 12.30 26.45
N GLY A 110 -27.44 11.68 27.51
CA GLY A 110 -28.23 10.81 28.38
C GLY A 110 -28.82 11.64 29.51
N ASP A 111 -30.13 11.49 29.77
CA ASP A 111 -30.78 12.19 30.86
C ASP A 111 -30.69 11.33 32.14
N LEU A 112 -29.96 11.83 33.14
CA LEU A 112 -29.72 11.14 34.42
C LEU A 112 -30.73 11.54 35.51
N SER A 113 -31.78 12.29 35.16
CA SER A 113 -32.76 12.82 36.12
C SER A 113 -33.80 11.81 36.64
N THR A 114 -33.69 10.53 36.30
CA THR A 114 -34.57 9.47 36.82
C THR A 114 -33.79 8.25 37.31
N PHE A 115 -32.86 8.47 38.24
CA PHE A 115 -32.48 7.43 39.19
C PHE A 115 -33.16 7.75 40.52
N ASP A 116 -34.35 7.19 40.71
CA ASP A 116 -34.78 6.85 42.06
C ASP A 116 -35.02 5.34 42.11
N MET A 117 -34.42 4.75 43.14
CA MET A 117 -34.20 3.33 43.31
C MET A 117 -35.35 2.78 44.14
N ASP A 118 -36.15 1.87 43.61
CA ASP A 118 -36.99 1.01 44.45
C ASP A 118 -36.77 -0.47 44.10
N ILE A 119 -35.93 -1.10 44.90
CA ILE A 119 -35.91 -2.54 45.09
C ILE A 119 -36.94 -2.84 46.18
N THR A 120 -38.05 -3.50 45.85
CA THR A 120 -38.58 -4.61 46.66
C THR A 120 -39.64 -5.42 45.90
N SER A 121 -39.41 -6.73 45.84
CA SER A 121 -40.37 -7.82 46.05
C SER A 121 -41.73 -7.82 45.33
N SER A 122 -41.91 -8.87 44.51
CA SER A 122 -43.07 -9.80 44.48
C SER A 122 -43.88 -9.93 43.17
N VAL A 123 -43.87 -11.18 42.65
CA VAL A 123 -45.05 -11.96 42.17
C VAL A 123 -45.60 -11.67 40.75
N LEU A 124 -45.42 -12.68 39.88
CA LEU A 124 -46.23 -13.04 38.69
C LEU A 124 -47.74 -13.16 39.02
N PRO A 125 -48.68 -13.46 38.09
CA PRO A 125 -48.78 -13.21 36.64
C PRO A 125 -50.17 -12.63 36.26
N GLY A 126 -50.43 -12.26 35.00
CA GLY A 126 -51.84 -12.08 34.57
C GLY A 126 -52.13 -11.37 33.25
N ARG A 127 -52.23 -12.17 32.18
CA ARG A 127 -53.33 -12.22 31.19
C ARG A 127 -54.12 -10.96 30.79
N SER A 128 -54.24 -10.84 29.46
CA SER A 128 -55.45 -10.57 28.65
C SER A 128 -55.79 -9.09 28.32
N VAL A 129 -55.82 -8.73 27.01
CA VAL A 129 -57.05 -8.53 26.17
C VAL A 129 -57.43 -7.02 26.20
N VAL A 130 -57.68 -6.20 25.16
CA VAL A 130 -58.40 -6.18 23.85
C VAL A 130 -57.83 -4.95 23.10
N GLU A 131 -57.42 -4.96 21.82
CA GLU A 131 -58.18 -4.70 20.58
C GLU A 131 -58.88 -3.32 20.40
N SER A 132 -58.86 -2.87 19.13
CA SER A 132 -59.66 -1.79 18.46
C SER A 132 -59.16 -0.33 18.61
N GLY A 133 -59.16 0.55 17.59
CA GLY A 133 -59.57 0.52 16.18
C GLY A 133 -59.11 1.86 15.52
N LEU A 134 -58.65 1.84 14.26
CA LEU A 134 -59.37 2.31 13.06
C LEU A 134 -59.83 3.79 13.06
N GLN A 135 -59.18 4.66 12.26
CA GLN A 135 -59.73 5.26 11.00
C GLN A 135 -59.11 6.62 10.56
N ASN A 136 -58.92 6.70 9.23
CA ASN A 136 -59.22 7.80 8.30
C ASN A 136 -58.27 9.00 8.04
N THR A 137 -57.67 8.93 6.84
CA THR A 137 -57.75 9.86 5.69
C THR A 137 -57.59 11.38 5.88
N ARG A 138 -56.63 11.97 5.14
CA ARG A 138 -56.88 12.96 4.07
C ARG A 138 -55.59 13.45 3.42
N SER A 139 -55.53 13.36 2.09
CA SER A 139 -54.68 14.15 1.21
C SER A 139 -55.26 15.57 0.99
N PRO A 140 -54.46 16.50 0.47
CA PRO A 140 -54.85 17.14 -0.79
C PRO A 140 -53.69 17.30 -1.78
N SER A 141 -54.08 17.60 -3.02
CA SER A 141 -53.33 17.57 -4.27
C SER A 141 -53.41 18.90 -5.03
N LEU A 142 -52.59 19.03 -6.11
CA LEU A 142 -52.68 19.93 -7.30
C LEU A 142 -51.98 21.32 -7.14
N ASP A 143 -51.26 21.94 -8.10
CA ASP A 143 -51.13 21.81 -9.57
C ASP A 143 -49.87 22.54 -10.14
N SER A 144 -49.25 21.93 -11.18
CA SER A 144 -48.83 22.45 -12.52
C SER A 144 -48.00 23.75 -12.71
N VAL A 145 -47.01 23.86 -13.63
CA VAL A 145 -47.14 24.06 -15.11
C VAL A 145 -45.83 23.74 -15.91
N HIS A 146 -46.04 23.27 -17.15
CA HIS A 146 -45.27 22.95 -18.38
C HIS A 146 -43.92 23.67 -18.74
N SER A 147 -43.00 23.09 -19.54
CA SER A 147 -43.14 22.88 -21.02
C SER A 147 -42.05 22.03 -21.75
N ARG A 148 -42.51 21.07 -22.59
CA ARG A 148 -42.17 20.63 -24.01
C ARG A 148 -40.69 20.44 -24.46
N SER A 149 -40.28 19.43 -25.27
CA SER A 149 -40.83 18.91 -26.55
C SER A 149 -40.21 17.55 -27.02
N ASN A 150 -41.02 16.70 -27.71
CA ASN A 150 -40.84 15.78 -28.89
C ASN A 150 -39.48 15.09 -29.22
N SER A 151 -39.36 13.89 -29.84
CA SER A 151 -40.27 12.87 -30.42
C SER A 151 -39.50 11.55 -30.79
N SER A 152 -40.19 10.41 -30.65
CA SER A 152 -40.20 9.12 -31.42
C SER A 152 -38.94 8.50 -32.07
N GLU A 153 -38.75 7.17 -31.90
CA GLU A 153 -38.82 6.10 -32.94
C GLU A 153 -38.49 4.70 -32.34
N VAL A 154 -39.48 3.80 -32.22
CA VAL A 154 -39.61 2.44 -32.81
C VAL A 154 -38.44 1.46 -32.63
N GLU A 155 -38.66 0.44 -31.79
CA GLU A 155 -37.86 -0.81 -31.73
C GLU A 155 -38.54 -1.89 -32.59
N ASP A 156 -37.79 -2.56 -33.44
CA ASP A 156 -38.23 -3.74 -34.20
C ASP A 156 -37.22 -4.88 -33.97
N ASP A 157 -37.74 -5.97 -33.42
CA ASP A 157 -37.12 -7.30 -33.31
C ASP A 157 -36.84 -7.87 -34.69
N LEU A 158 -35.73 -8.62 -34.88
CA LEU A 158 -35.73 -9.83 -35.72
C LEU A 158 -34.46 -10.69 -35.58
N ALA A 159 -34.74 -11.98 -35.41
CA ALA A 159 -33.89 -13.11 -35.07
C ALA A 159 -32.68 -13.41 -35.97
N LEU A 160 -31.63 -13.90 -35.29
CA LEU A 160 -30.53 -14.72 -35.80
C LEU A 160 -31.03 -16.05 -36.36
N VAL A 161 -30.61 -16.41 -37.58
CA VAL A 161 -30.55 -17.80 -38.05
C VAL A 161 -29.10 -18.12 -38.41
N GLN A 162 -28.52 -19.04 -37.66
CA GLN A 162 -27.25 -19.70 -37.94
C GLN A 162 -27.40 -20.64 -39.14
N TYR A 163 -26.40 -20.66 -40.02
CA TYR A 163 -26.07 -21.86 -40.78
C TYR A 163 -24.54 -21.98 -40.90
N GLU A 164 -24.05 -23.09 -40.36
CA GLU A 164 -22.66 -23.54 -40.42
C GLU A 164 -22.27 -23.89 -41.86
N ARG A 165 -21.03 -23.54 -42.26
CA ARG A 165 -20.37 -24.18 -43.39
C ARG A 165 -18.86 -24.20 -43.17
N GLY A 166 -18.36 -25.37 -42.81
CA GLY A 166 -16.94 -25.70 -42.80
C GLY A 166 -16.73 -27.08 -43.39
N GLU A 167 -15.68 -27.16 -44.20
CA GLU A 167 -14.93 -28.34 -44.64
C GLU A 167 -15.39 -29.13 -45.88
N GLY A 168 -14.42 -29.37 -46.77
CA GLY A 168 -14.45 -30.53 -47.67
C GLY A 168 -13.93 -30.31 -49.09
N SER A 169 -12.61 -30.25 -49.25
CA SER A 169 -11.85 -30.35 -50.51
C SER A 169 -12.16 -31.64 -51.31
N ASN A 170 -12.22 -31.58 -52.65
CA ASN A 170 -11.31 -32.30 -53.56
C ASN A 170 -11.69 -32.19 -55.04
N HIS A 171 -10.64 -32.40 -55.83
CA HIS A 171 -10.39 -32.07 -57.22
C HIS A 171 -10.64 -33.30 -58.14
N VAL A 172 -10.75 -33.06 -59.46
CA VAL A 172 -10.35 -33.94 -60.59
C VAL A 172 -11.40 -34.88 -61.27
N THR A 173 -11.78 -34.43 -62.48
CA THR A 173 -11.93 -35.10 -63.81
C THR A 173 -12.98 -36.17 -64.15
N GLU A 174 -13.55 -35.93 -65.34
CA GLU A 174 -13.77 -36.84 -66.49
C GLU A 174 -15.05 -37.70 -66.62
N SER A 175 -15.68 -37.48 -67.78
CA SER A 175 -16.21 -38.47 -68.73
C SER A 175 -17.61 -39.09 -68.54
N ASN A 176 -18.50 -38.65 -69.45
CA ASN A 176 -19.42 -39.44 -70.28
C ASN A 176 -20.20 -40.62 -69.68
N SER A 177 -21.53 -40.52 -69.71
CA SER A 177 -22.35 -41.37 -70.60
C SER A 177 -23.82 -40.92 -70.60
N VAL A 178 -24.37 -40.76 -71.80
CA VAL A 178 -25.80 -40.59 -72.09
C VAL A 178 -26.33 -41.93 -72.59
N GLN A 179 -27.48 -42.37 -72.09
CA GLN A 179 -28.33 -43.34 -72.78
C GLN A 179 -29.80 -43.14 -72.40
N GLY A 180 -30.67 -42.97 -73.40
CA GLY A 180 -32.11 -42.84 -73.17
C GLY A 180 -32.93 -42.31 -74.35
N TYR A 181 -33.10 -43.17 -75.36
CA TYR A 181 -34.05 -43.15 -76.49
C TYR A 181 -35.32 -42.28 -76.39
N SER A 182 -35.69 -41.58 -77.48
CA SER A 182 -36.76 -42.02 -78.41
C SER A 182 -37.14 -41.01 -79.52
N GLN A 183 -36.93 -41.47 -80.76
CA GLN A 183 -37.81 -41.42 -81.95
C GLN A 183 -38.40 -40.10 -82.53
N ASN A 184 -37.90 -39.80 -83.74
CA ASN A 184 -38.59 -39.57 -85.02
C ASN A 184 -39.72 -38.53 -85.16
N ARG A 185 -39.47 -37.53 -86.02
CA ARG A 185 -40.23 -37.35 -87.28
C ARG A 185 -39.53 -36.42 -88.26
N SER A 186 -39.27 -36.93 -89.46
CA SER A 186 -38.86 -36.22 -90.66
C SER A 186 -40.07 -35.60 -91.38
N TYR A 187 -39.97 -34.36 -91.88
CA TYR A 187 -40.68 -33.92 -93.09
C TYR A 187 -39.89 -32.79 -93.77
N THR A 188 -39.78 -32.92 -95.08
CA THR A 188 -39.03 -32.13 -96.07
C THR A 188 -39.72 -30.81 -96.43
N GLY A 189 -38.95 -29.79 -96.84
CA GLY A 189 -39.46 -28.72 -97.72
C GLY A 189 -38.69 -27.42 -97.64
N MET A 190 -37.88 -27.13 -98.65
CA MET A 190 -37.22 -25.84 -98.90
C MET A 190 -38.23 -24.69 -99.02
N GLU A 191 -37.98 -23.61 -98.28
CA GLU A 191 -38.25 -22.18 -98.59
C GLU A 191 -37.79 -21.42 -97.33
N GLY A 192 -36.68 -20.69 -97.33
CA GLY A 192 -36.56 -19.39 -97.97
C GLY A 192 -35.73 -18.50 -97.02
N SER A 193 -34.61 -17.99 -97.56
CA SER A 193 -33.51 -17.20 -96.96
C SER A 193 -33.88 -15.94 -96.15
N TYR A 194 -35.12 -15.76 -95.69
CA TYR A 194 -35.60 -14.55 -95.02
C TYR A 194 -35.84 -14.70 -93.51
N SER A 195 -35.67 -15.90 -92.95
CA SER A 195 -35.88 -16.15 -91.50
C SER A 195 -34.57 -16.38 -90.73
N GLU A 196 -33.52 -16.91 -91.37
CA GLU A 196 -32.28 -17.31 -90.69
C GLU A 196 -31.45 -16.09 -90.27
N ASP A 197 -31.29 -15.10 -91.16
CA ASP A 197 -30.64 -13.82 -90.86
C ASP A 197 -31.34 -13.04 -89.72
N LEU A 198 -32.66 -13.17 -89.59
CA LEU A 198 -33.45 -12.47 -88.58
C LEU A 198 -33.30 -13.12 -87.19
N TYR A 199 -33.22 -14.45 -87.14
CA TYR A 199 -32.91 -15.19 -85.91
C TYR A 199 -31.45 -15.01 -85.50
N GLU A 200 -30.52 -14.91 -86.44
CA GLU A 200 -29.10 -14.68 -86.17
C GLU A 200 -28.83 -13.25 -85.67
N GLN A 201 -29.51 -12.24 -86.24
CA GLN A 201 -29.50 -10.87 -85.72
C GLN A 201 -30.12 -10.78 -84.32
N LEU A 202 -31.19 -11.54 -84.05
CA LEU A 202 -31.80 -11.61 -82.72
C LEU A 202 -30.86 -12.28 -81.70
N ASP A 203 -30.20 -13.37 -82.07
CA ASP A 203 -29.23 -14.06 -81.21
C ASP A 203 -27.99 -13.18 -80.92
N GLN A 204 -27.51 -12.45 -81.92
CA GLN A 204 -26.43 -11.47 -81.76
C GLN A 204 -26.85 -10.33 -80.81
N ALA A 205 -28.06 -9.77 -80.99
CA ALA A 205 -28.59 -8.75 -80.10
C ALA A 205 -28.79 -9.28 -78.67
N MET A 206 -29.27 -10.52 -78.50
CA MET A 206 -29.42 -11.15 -77.18
C MET A 206 -28.08 -11.38 -76.50
N LYS A 207 -27.03 -11.77 -77.24
CA LYS A 207 -25.66 -11.91 -76.72
C LYS A 207 -25.06 -10.58 -76.32
N GLU A 208 -25.30 -9.52 -77.07
CA GLU A 208 -24.85 -8.17 -76.73
C GLU A 208 -25.54 -7.64 -75.47
N VAL A 209 -26.86 -7.85 -75.35
CA VAL A 209 -27.61 -7.50 -74.13
C VAL A 209 -27.12 -8.31 -72.93
N ALA A 210 -26.83 -9.60 -73.10
CA ALA A 210 -26.29 -10.45 -72.03
C ALA A 210 -24.90 -9.97 -71.58
N ARG A 211 -24.02 -9.60 -72.52
CA ARG A 211 -22.69 -9.04 -72.22
C ARG A 211 -22.80 -7.70 -71.49
N ALA A 212 -23.63 -6.78 -72.01
CA ALA A 212 -23.86 -5.49 -71.38
C ALA A 212 -24.43 -5.64 -69.95
N LYS A 213 -25.32 -6.62 -69.74
CA LYS A 213 -25.87 -6.93 -68.41
C LYS A 213 -24.80 -7.47 -67.45
N GLN A 214 -23.88 -8.30 -67.94
CA GLN A 214 -22.77 -8.83 -67.14
C GLN A 214 -21.79 -7.70 -66.74
N GLU A 215 -21.40 -6.85 -67.69
CA GLU A 215 -20.52 -5.70 -67.45
C GLU A 215 -21.15 -4.71 -66.45
N ALA A 216 -22.46 -4.45 -66.57
CA ALA A 216 -23.19 -3.60 -65.63
C ALA A 216 -23.22 -4.20 -64.20
N LEU A 217 -23.34 -5.52 -64.06
CA LEU A 217 -23.32 -6.19 -62.76
C LEU A 217 -21.93 -6.13 -62.11
N GLU A 218 -20.87 -6.33 -62.89
CA GLU A 218 -19.49 -6.23 -62.41
C GLU A 218 -19.15 -4.81 -61.96
N GLU A 219 -19.62 -3.80 -62.70
CA GLU A 219 -19.48 -2.40 -62.31
C GLU A 219 -20.28 -2.07 -61.04
N LEU A 220 -21.47 -2.63 -60.86
CA LEU A 220 -22.24 -2.50 -59.62
C LEU A 220 -21.46 -3.06 -58.41
N ILE A 221 -20.90 -4.26 -58.55
CA ILE A 221 -20.11 -4.90 -57.50
C ILE A 221 -18.87 -4.06 -57.15
N ARG A 222 -18.18 -3.53 -58.17
CA ARG A 222 -17.02 -2.64 -57.99
C ARG A 222 -17.40 -1.39 -57.20
N ARG A 223 -18.52 -0.74 -57.55
CA ARG A 223 -19.05 0.45 -56.84
C ARG A 223 -19.42 0.13 -55.40
N GLN A 224 -20.11 -0.98 -55.17
CA GLN A 224 -20.50 -1.39 -53.81
C GLN A 224 -19.28 -1.67 -52.93
N LYS A 225 -18.22 -2.27 -53.49
CA LYS A 225 -16.95 -2.47 -52.77
C LYS A 225 -16.28 -1.14 -52.43
N ALA A 226 -16.23 -0.20 -53.38
CA ALA A 226 -15.67 1.13 -53.16
C ALA A 226 -16.47 1.92 -52.10
N GLU A 227 -17.80 1.84 -52.14
CA GLU A 227 -18.69 2.46 -51.16
C GLU A 227 -18.47 1.88 -49.75
N LYS A 228 -18.34 0.56 -49.62
CA LYS A 228 -18.01 -0.07 -48.33
C LYS A 228 -16.69 0.44 -47.76
N THR A 229 -15.65 0.57 -48.60
CA THR A 229 -14.35 1.09 -48.17
C THR A 229 -14.42 2.58 -47.78
N ALA A 230 -15.18 3.39 -48.50
CA ALA A 230 -15.38 4.80 -48.16
C ALA A 230 -16.14 4.97 -46.83
N ASN A 231 -17.17 4.15 -46.59
CA ASN A 231 -17.91 4.12 -45.34
C ASN A 231 -17.03 3.69 -44.15
N GLU A 232 -16.15 2.70 -44.35
CA GLU A 232 -15.21 2.29 -43.30
C GLU A 232 -14.18 3.38 -42.98
N ALA A 233 -13.64 4.05 -44.00
CA ALA A 233 -12.74 5.20 -43.80
C ALA A 233 -13.44 6.34 -43.04
N THR A 234 -14.70 6.61 -43.37
CA THR A 234 -15.51 7.64 -42.69
C THR A 234 -15.76 7.30 -41.23
N ARG A 235 -16.01 6.03 -40.90
CA ARG A 235 -16.15 5.56 -39.50
C ARG A 235 -14.84 5.73 -38.72
N LYS A 236 -13.70 5.42 -39.33
CA LYS A 236 -12.37 5.61 -38.71
C LYS A 236 -12.06 7.08 -38.45
N LEU A 237 -12.41 7.97 -39.39
CA LEU A 237 -12.25 9.42 -39.19
C LEU A 237 -13.11 9.94 -38.03
N LYS A 238 -14.38 9.55 -37.95
CA LYS A 238 -15.24 9.92 -36.81
C LYS A 238 -14.72 9.38 -35.47
N ALA A 239 -14.19 8.16 -35.46
CA ALA A 239 -13.59 7.59 -34.25
C ALA A 239 -12.36 8.39 -33.79
N LEU A 240 -11.49 8.79 -34.72
CA LEU A 240 -10.33 9.64 -34.42
C LEU A 240 -10.74 11.04 -33.94
N GLU A 241 -11.77 11.63 -34.53
CA GLU A 241 -12.31 12.93 -34.12
C GLU A 241 -12.86 12.89 -32.69
N ASN A 242 -13.55 11.81 -32.31
CA ASN A 242 -14.03 11.62 -30.94
C ASN A 242 -12.88 11.53 -29.94
N VAL A 243 -11.85 10.73 -30.24
CA VAL A 243 -10.65 10.61 -29.40
C VAL A 243 -9.94 11.96 -29.25
N TYR A 244 -9.82 12.72 -30.33
CA TYR A 244 -9.21 14.05 -30.29
C TYR A 244 -10.01 15.03 -29.41
N ASN A 245 -11.33 15.01 -29.48
CA ASN A 245 -12.19 15.85 -28.65
C ASN A 245 -12.14 15.45 -27.16
N GLU A 246 -12.00 14.16 -26.87
CA GLU A 246 -11.83 13.65 -25.50
C GLU A 246 -10.49 14.10 -24.90
N GLU A 247 -9.38 13.96 -25.64
CA GLU A 247 -8.06 14.49 -25.26
C GLU A 247 -8.08 16.00 -25.05
N LEU A 248 -8.79 16.74 -25.89
CA LEU A 248 -8.95 18.19 -25.73
C LEU A 248 -9.73 18.56 -24.47
N GLY A 249 -10.71 17.73 -24.08
CA GLY A 249 -11.45 17.87 -22.82
C GLY A 249 -10.54 17.64 -21.62
N LEU A 250 -9.84 16.50 -21.60
CA LEU A 250 -8.89 16.16 -20.54
C LEU A 250 -7.82 17.23 -20.33
N ARG A 251 -7.32 17.81 -21.43
CA ARG A 251 -6.32 18.89 -21.36
C ARG A 251 -6.87 20.16 -20.71
N LYS A 252 -8.12 20.52 -20.98
CA LYS A 252 -8.77 21.67 -20.32
C LYS A 252 -8.99 21.41 -18.85
N ASP A 253 -9.42 20.20 -18.49
CA ASP A 253 -9.61 19.81 -17.09
C ASP A 253 -8.27 19.84 -16.32
N LEU A 254 -7.18 19.41 -16.96
CA LEU A 254 -5.83 19.47 -16.40
C LEU A 254 -5.35 20.91 -16.20
N GLU A 255 -5.58 21.78 -17.19
CA GLU A 255 -5.24 23.22 -17.10
C GLU A 255 -6.03 23.90 -15.96
N GLU A 256 -7.30 23.53 -15.78
CA GLU A 256 -8.12 24.05 -14.68
C GLU A 256 -7.65 23.54 -13.31
N LEU A 257 -7.31 22.26 -13.19
CA LEU A 257 -6.73 21.70 -11.97
C LEU A 257 -5.40 22.39 -11.60
N LEU A 258 -4.54 22.61 -12.59
CA LEU A 258 -3.26 23.28 -12.39
C LEU A 258 -3.44 24.76 -11.98
N ALA A 259 -4.49 25.42 -12.46
CA ALA A 259 -4.85 26.76 -12.00
C ALA A 259 -5.31 26.77 -10.53
N ARG A 260 -6.18 25.83 -10.13
CA ARG A 260 -6.63 25.69 -8.73
C ARG A 260 -5.49 25.36 -7.78
N GLU A 261 -4.56 24.51 -8.21
CA GLU A 261 -3.38 24.16 -7.41
C GLU A 261 -2.44 25.36 -7.21
N LYS A 262 -2.25 26.19 -8.25
CA LYS A 262 -1.49 27.44 -8.13
C LYS A 262 -2.14 28.41 -7.14
N GLU A 263 -3.46 28.60 -7.21
CA GLU A 263 -4.19 29.44 -6.25
C GLU A 263 -4.07 28.90 -4.81
N ALA A 264 -4.20 27.59 -4.62
CA ALA A 264 -4.02 26.96 -3.31
C ALA A 264 -2.58 27.13 -2.76
N SER A 265 -1.58 27.03 -3.64
CA SER A 265 -0.17 27.25 -3.29
C SER A 265 0.10 28.70 -2.87
N GLU A 266 -0.51 29.68 -3.55
CA GLU A 266 -0.43 31.10 -3.16
C GLU A 266 -1.10 31.35 -1.80
N VAL A 267 -2.25 30.73 -1.53
CA VAL A 267 -2.93 30.82 -0.22
C VAL A 267 -2.08 30.20 0.88
N LEU A 268 -1.46 29.04 0.64
CA LEU A 268 -0.57 28.38 1.59
C LEU A 268 0.68 29.22 1.87
N LYS A 269 1.26 29.83 0.84
CA LYS A 269 2.41 30.74 1.00
C LYS A 269 2.04 31.94 1.88
N LYS A 270 0.87 32.53 1.66
CA LYS A 270 0.37 33.64 2.49
C LYS A 270 0.11 33.20 3.93
N CYS A 271 -0.48 32.03 4.13
CA CYS A 271 -0.72 31.47 5.47
C CYS A 271 0.60 31.15 6.20
N HIS A 272 1.62 30.70 5.46
CA HIS A 272 2.96 30.49 6.00
C HIS A 272 3.62 31.79 6.45
N GLU A 273 3.54 32.85 5.64
CA GLU A 273 4.04 34.19 6.01
C GLU A 273 3.30 34.74 7.26
N GLU A 274 1.98 34.55 7.35
CA GLU A 274 1.18 34.95 8.52
C GLU A 274 1.56 34.14 9.78
N LEU A 275 1.78 32.83 9.65
CA LEU A 275 2.25 31.98 10.75
C LEU A 275 3.67 32.32 11.18
N GLN A 276 4.54 32.72 10.25
CA GLN A 276 5.89 33.16 10.58
C GLN A 276 5.87 34.45 11.39
N MET A 277 5.05 35.43 11.02
CA MET A 277 4.88 36.65 11.82
C MET A 277 4.28 36.37 13.20
N LEU A 278 3.30 35.46 13.29
CA LEU A 278 2.70 35.06 14.57
C LEU A 278 3.72 34.33 15.46
N ASN A 279 4.60 33.52 14.86
CA ASN A 279 5.66 32.82 15.58
C ASN A 279 6.75 33.78 16.08
N GLU A 280 7.12 34.78 15.28
CA GLU A 280 8.03 35.87 15.70
C GLU A 280 7.43 36.71 16.83
N GLU A 281 6.12 36.98 16.80
CA GLU A 281 5.39 37.65 17.88
C GLU A 281 5.30 36.79 19.16
N LEU A 282 5.16 35.47 19.00
CA LEU A 282 5.17 34.51 20.12
C LEU A 282 6.57 34.40 20.77
N LEU A 283 7.63 34.41 19.95
CA LEU A 283 9.03 34.42 20.39
C LEU A 283 9.39 35.71 21.12
N ALA A 284 8.87 36.86 20.67
CA ALA A 284 9.05 38.13 21.37
C ALA A 284 8.39 38.13 22.76
N ASN A 285 7.22 37.51 22.90
CA ASN A 285 6.48 37.44 24.17
C ASN A 285 7.01 36.39 25.17
N GLN A 286 7.94 35.51 24.76
CA GLN A 286 8.55 34.50 25.63
C GLN A 286 9.86 34.96 26.30
N THR A 287 10.32 36.20 26.06
CA THR A 287 11.55 36.73 26.69
C THR A 287 11.37 37.23 28.13
N SER A 288 10.23 36.98 28.77
CA SER A 288 10.01 37.31 30.17
C SER A 288 9.30 36.18 30.93
N GLU A 289 10.02 35.11 31.26
CA GLU A 289 9.97 34.40 32.57
C GLU A 289 10.81 33.10 32.53
N PRO A 290 11.59 32.77 33.57
CA PRO A 290 12.31 31.51 33.65
C PRO A 290 11.49 30.45 34.41
N SER A 291 11.44 29.24 33.81
CA SER A 291 11.43 27.91 34.46
C SER A 291 10.26 26.99 34.06
N SER A 292 10.58 25.92 33.32
CA SER A 292 10.37 24.53 33.75
C SER A 292 10.69 23.58 32.58
N ALA A 293 11.89 23.02 32.59
CA ALA A 293 12.35 22.04 31.62
C ALA A 293 11.66 20.69 31.80
N HIS A 294 10.85 20.29 30.81
CA HIS A 294 10.42 18.90 30.62
C HIS A 294 10.68 18.48 29.16
N GLY A 295 11.81 17.79 28.95
CA GLY A 295 11.92 16.63 28.05
C GLY A 295 11.73 16.85 26.55
N GLN A 296 12.35 17.86 25.95
CA GLN A 296 12.54 17.91 24.50
C GLN A 296 13.96 17.41 24.19
N GLU A 297 14.09 16.21 23.64
CA GLU A 297 15.38 15.71 23.13
C GLU A 297 15.86 16.68 22.02
N PHE A 298 16.93 17.42 22.28
CA PHE A 298 17.51 18.33 21.30
C PHE A 298 18.19 17.51 20.19
N ILE A 299 17.72 17.67 18.95
CA ILE A 299 18.43 17.23 17.76
C ILE A 299 19.68 18.10 17.62
N SER A 300 20.83 17.50 17.32
CA SER A 300 22.05 18.28 17.08
C SER A 300 21.92 19.12 15.82
N GLU A 301 22.12 20.43 15.95
CA GLU A 301 22.21 21.35 14.82
C GLU A 301 23.68 21.55 14.41
N PHE A 302 23.96 21.38 13.12
CA PHE A 302 25.28 21.57 12.51
C PHE A 302 25.27 22.80 11.61
N SER A 303 26.41 23.48 11.52
CA SER A 303 26.57 24.65 10.66
C SER A 303 26.79 24.24 9.20
N PHE A 304 26.56 25.18 8.27
CA PHE A 304 26.94 24.98 6.86
C PHE A 304 28.44 24.65 6.70
N SER A 305 29.30 25.23 7.54
CA SER A 305 30.75 24.98 7.51
C SER A 305 31.06 23.51 7.82
N ASP A 306 30.38 22.94 8.81
CA ASP A 306 30.57 21.53 9.20
C ASP A 306 30.18 20.59 8.05
N VAL A 307 29.03 20.86 7.41
CA VAL A 307 28.57 20.09 6.24
C VAL A 307 29.53 20.26 5.05
N HIS A 308 30.02 21.48 4.82
CA HIS A 308 30.94 21.78 3.72
C HIS A 308 32.28 21.06 3.89
N GLU A 309 32.84 21.06 5.10
CA GLU A 309 34.09 20.35 5.42
C GLU A 309 33.89 18.83 5.36
N ALA A 310 32.83 18.32 5.98
CA ALA A 310 32.55 16.89 6.04
C ALA A 310 32.33 16.26 4.66
N THR A 311 31.86 17.03 3.68
CA THR A 311 31.63 16.59 2.30
C THR A 311 32.78 16.93 1.35
N GLU A 312 33.92 17.41 1.86
CA GLU A 312 35.07 17.88 1.07
C GLU A 312 34.65 18.86 -0.04
N SER A 313 33.90 19.90 0.33
CA SER A 313 33.32 20.87 -0.60
C SER A 313 32.34 20.23 -1.61
N PHE A 314 31.48 19.32 -1.15
CA PHE A 314 30.50 18.59 -1.97
C PHE A 314 31.13 17.75 -3.10
N ASN A 315 32.25 17.10 -2.77
CA ASN A 315 32.99 16.23 -3.67
C ASN A 315 32.08 15.15 -4.28
N GLN A 316 32.05 15.07 -5.61
CA GLN A 316 31.20 14.11 -6.33
C GLN A 316 31.61 12.65 -6.08
N ALA A 317 32.87 12.39 -5.71
CA ALA A 317 33.33 11.06 -5.35
C ALA A 317 32.72 10.54 -4.04
N LEU A 318 32.16 11.43 -3.21
CA LEU A 318 31.52 11.08 -1.94
C LEU A 318 30.00 10.89 -2.08
N VAL A 319 29.41 11.02 -3.27
CA VAL A 319 27.98 10.80 -3.46
C VAL A 319 27.67 9.31 -3.31
N ILE A 320 26.81 8.97 -2.34
CA ILE A 320 26.33 7.60 -2.10
C ILE A 320 25.04 7.35 -2.87
N ASP A 321 24.13 8.33 -2.89
CA ASP A 321 22.80 8.19 -3.50
C ASP A 321 22.35 9.51 -4.12
N LYS A 322 21.67 9.42 -5.26
CA LYS A 322 21.08 10.56 -5.96
C LYS A 322 19.69 10.18 -6.43
N GLY A 323 18.68 10.70 -5.75
CA GLY A 323 17.28 10.34 -6.00
C GLY A 323 16.36 11.54 -6.06
N ALA A 324 15.07 11.26 -6.21
CA ALA A 324 14.00 12.28 -6.21
C ALA A 324 13.94 13.09 -4.89
N TYR A 325 14.49 12.53 -3.81
CA TYR A 325 14.51 13.14 -2.48
C TYR A 325 15.80 13.91 -2.17
N GLY A 326 16.65 14.12 -3.18
CA GLY A 326 17.91 14.86 -3.03
C GLY A 326 19.15 14.00 -3.19
N THR A 327 20.29 14.59 -2.86
CA THR A 327 21.62 13.96 -2.99
C THR A 327 22.14 13.62 -1.61
N THR A 328 22.59 12.38 -1.41
CA THR A 328 23.19 11.92 -0.17
C THR A 328 24.69 11.72 -0.36
N TYR A 329 25.47 12.36 0.51
CA TYR A 329 26.92 12.31 0.54
C TYR A 329 27.39 11.46 1.72
N LYS A 330 28.48 10.72 1.52
CA LYS A 330 29.31 10.23 2.62
C LYS A 330 30.05 11.42 3.20
N GLY A 331 29.99 11.59 4.51
CA GLY A 331 30.73 12.64 5.19
C GLY A 331 31.45 12.15 6.42
N LEU A 332 32.38 12.97 6.90
CA LEU A 332 33.07 12.78 8.16
C LEU A 332 32.83 14.02 9.05
N LEU A 333 31.89 13.93 9.98
CA LEU A 333 31.60 15.01 10.95
C LEU A 333 32.24 14.67 12.28
N HIS A 334 33.16 15.49 12.79
CA HIS A 334 33.83 15.27 14.08
C HIS A 334 34.38 13.84 14.25
N HIS A 335 35.05 13.32 13.20
CA HIS A 335 35.55 11.93 13.10
C HIS A 335 34.49 10.82 13.06
N MET A 336 33.20 11.15 13.01
CA MET A 336 32.11 10.21 12.81
C MET A 336 31.74 10.11 11.33
N GLN A 337 31.70 8.89 10.78
CA GLN A 337 31.17 8.67 9.43
C GLN A 337 29.66 8.85 9.44
N VAL A 338 29.17 9.69 8.53
CA VAL A 338 27.75 10.07 8.45
C VAL A 338 27.26 10.04 7.00
N ALA A 339 25.95 9.92 6.84
CA ALA A 339 25.27 10.12 5.56
C ALA A 339 24.55 11.48 5.59
N ILE A 340 25.02 12.42 4.76
CA ILE A 340 24.51 13.79 4.71
C ILE A 340 23.58 13.91 3.51
N LYS A 341 22.27 13.99 3.77
CA LYS A 341 21.24 14.12 2.75
C LYS A 341 20.86 15.58 2.55
N MET A 342 21.20 16.11 1.39
CA MET A 342 20.80 17.45 0.94
C MET A 342 19.36 17.39 0.44
N LEU A 343 18.43 17.98 1.17
CA LEU A 343 16.99 17.90 0.91
C LEU A 343 16.52 19.09 0.08
N LEU A 344 15.43 18.88 -0.67
CA LEU A 344 14.68 19.99 -1.24
C LEU A 344 13.96 20.72 -0.10
N ALA A 345 13.92 22.06 -0.16
CA ALA A 345 13.29 22.90 0.87
C ALA A 345 11.83 22.48 1.17
N SER A 346 11.08 22.02 0.16
CA SER A 346 9.70 21.53 0.31
C SER A 346 9.57 20.29 1.20
N ASN A 347 10.62 19.45 1.25
CA ASN A 347 10.60 18.16 1.95
C ASN A 347 11.34 18.23 3.31
N TYR A 348 12.15 19.26 3.53
CA TYR A 348 13.04 19.39 4.69
C TYR A 348 12.28 19.31 6.03
N HIS A 349 11.29 20.16 6.23
CA HIS A 349 10.53 20.20 7.48
C HIS A 349 9.77 18.89 7.75
N HIS A 350 9.19 18.30 6.70
CA HIS A 350 8.43 17.06 6.82
C HIS A 350 9.34 15.89 7.20
N GLU A 351 10.45 15.71 6.48
CA GLU A 351 11.45 14.66 6.75
C GLU A 351 11.91 14.73 8.20
N ILE A 352 12.31 15.91 8.68
CA ILE A 352 12.80 16.09 10.05
C ILE A 352 11.70 15.81 11.06
N GLN A 353 10.50 16.34 10.85
CA GLN A 353 9.39 16.13 11.78
C GLN A 353 9.06 14.63 11.95
N VAL A 354 9.16 13.85 10.88
CA VAL A 354 8.94 12.41 10.89
C VAL A 354 10.12 11.67 11.52
N ALA A 355 11.35 11.95 11.07
CA ALA A 355 12.56 11.28 11.53
C ALA A 355 12.85 11.49 13.02
N THR A 356 12.50 12.65 13.58
CA THR A 356 12.64 12.93 15.03
C THR A 356 11.67 12.12 15.88
N LYS A 357 10.48 11.80 15.36
CA LYS A 357 9.43 11.08 16.10
C LYS A 357 9.58 9.56 16.04
N LEU A 358 10.30 9.06 15.03
CA LEU A 358 10.42 7.64 14.73
C LEU A 358 11.79 7.13 15.14
N ARG A 359 11.82 6.30 16.19
CA ARG A 359 13.01 5.57 16.62
C ARG A 359 12.72 4.08 16.63
N HIS A 360 13.49 3.32 15.85
CA HIS A 360 13.38 1.87 15.76
C HIS A 360 14.76 1.30 15.33
N PRO A 361 15.19 0.14 15.85
CA PRO A 361 16.52 -0.43 15.53
C PRO A 361 16.75 -0.67 14.03
N ASN A 362 15.68 -0.99 13.30
CA ASN A 362 15.70 -1.21 11.84
C ASN A 362 15.25 0.02 11.02
N LEU A 363 15.25 1.22 11.61
CA LEU A 363 15.11 2.47 10.86
C LEU A 363 16.46 3.20 10.85
N VAL A 364 16.75 3.91 9.77
CA VAL A 364 17.96 4.74 9.70
C VAL A 364 17.80 5.93 10.65
N SER A 365 18.74 6.07 11.58
CA SER A 365 18.68 7.05 12.67
C SER A 365 19.14 8.43 12.22
N LEU A 366 18.34 9.45 12.52
CA LEU A 366 18.72 10.86 12.37
C LEU A 366 19.70 11.22 13.50
N ILE A 367 20.89 11.69 13.13
CA ILE A 367 21.93 12.18 14.05
C ILE A 367 21.75 13.68 14.29
N GLY A 368 21.45 14.44 13.23
CA GLY A 368 21.28 15.87 13.34
C GLY A 368 20.78 16.53 12.07
N VAL A 369 20.70 17.86 12.09
CA VAL A 369 20.19 18.67 10.98
C VAL A 369 21.10 19.88 10.73
N CYS A 370 21.11 20.38 9.50
CA CYS A 370 21.73 21.65 9.14
C CYS A 370 20.69 22.50 8.40
N PRO A 371 20.00 23.41 9.10
CA PRO A 371 18.98 24.26 8.50
C PRO A 371 19.51 25.13 7.36
N ASP A 372 20.69 25.73 7.53
CA ASP A 372 21.31 26.61 6.54
C ASP A 372 21.56 25.93 5.19
N ALA A 373 21.90 24.63 5.25
CA ALA A 373 22.18 23.82 4.08
C ALA A 373 20.94 23.01 3.62
N THR A 374 19.81 23.11 4.33
CA THR A 374 18.65 22.20 4.19
C THR A 374 19.08 20.72 4.19
N ALA A 375 19.96 20.33 5.11
CA ALA A 375 20.53 18.99 5.17
C ALA A 375 20.06 18.21 6.40
N ALA A 376 19.83 16.91 6.23
CA ALA A 376 19.63 15.96 7.31
C ALA A 376 20.83 15.03 7.40
N ILE A 377 21.35 14.82 8.61
CA ILE A 377 22.53 14.01 8.89
C ILE A 377 22.06 12.71 9.53
N TYR A 378 22.31 11.60 8.85
CA TYR A 378 21.95 10.25 9.28
C TYR A 378 23.18 9.41 9.60
N GLU A 379 22.97 8.30 10.31
CA GLU A 379 24.00 7.26 10.46
C GLU A 379 24.46 6.73 9.10
N TYR A 380 25.77 6.50 8.96
CA TYR A 380 26.35 5.88 7.77
C TYR A 380 26.32 4.35 7.89
N LEU A 381 25.83 3.67 6.85
CA LEU A 381 25.71 2.22 6.80
C LEU A 381 26.70 1.64 5.78
N PRO A 382 27.75 0.92 6.23
CA PRO A 382 28.91 0.60 5.39
C PRO A 382 28.63 -0.45 4.33
N ASN A 383 27.64 -1.32 4.52
CA ASN A 383 27.29 -2.36 3.56
C ASN A 383 26.30 -1.87 2.48
N GLY A 384 26.01 -0.58 2.43
CA GLY A 384 25.22 0.02 1.34
C GLY A 384 23.77 -0.47 1.31
N SER A 385 23.14 -0.37 0.14
CA SER A 385 21.76 -0.82 -0.05
C SER A 385 21.65 -2.28 -0.45
N LEU A 386 20.47 -2.86 -0.24
CA LEU A 386 20.17 -4.21 -0.67
C LEU A 386 20.22 -4.36 -2.20
N GLU A 387 19.94 -3.27 -2.93
CA GLU A 387 20.09 -3.24 -4.40
C GLU A 387 21.56 -3.41 -4.80
N ASP A 388 22.48 -2.75 -4.11
CA ASP A 388 23.93 -2.85 -4.35
C ASP A 388 24.42 -4.28 -4.10
N GLN A 389 23.97 -4.89 -2.99
CA GLN A 389 24.35 -6.24 -2.58
C GLN A 389 23.87 -7.32 -3.56
N LEU A 390 22.67 -7.18 -4.13
CA LEU A 390 22.16 -8.13 -5.14
C LEU A 390 22.73 -7.86 -6.54
N SER A 391 23.21 -6.65 -6.81
CA SER A 391 23.77 -6.29 -8.12
C SER A 391 25.26 -6.65 -8.23
N ALA A 392 25.99 -6.69 -7.11
CA ALA A 392 27.41 -6.99 -7.08
C ALA A 392 27.68 -8.51 -7.25
N ARG A 393 27.75 -8.96 -8.50
CA ARG A 393 27.96 -10.37 -8.87
C ARG A 393 29.37 -10.91 -8.60
N ASP A 394 30.34 -10.05 -8.34
CA ASP A 394 31.77 -10.41 -8.24
C ASP A 394 32.36 -10.23 -6.82
N SER A 395 31.54 -9.83 -5.84
CA SER A 395 31.97 -9.68 -4.45
C SER A 395 31.96 -11.04 -3.74
N SER A 396 33.02 -11.40 -3.03
CA SER A 396 33.12 -12.64 -2.23
C SER A 396 32.12 -12.75 -1.07
N ASN A 397 31.28 -11.73 -0.86
CA ASN A 397 30.32 -11.63 0.25
C ASN A 397 28.88 -11.52 -0.28
N HIS A 398 28.37 -12.58 -0.89
CA HIS A 398 26.94 -12.65 -1.23
C HIS A 398 26.09 -12.89 0.02
N LEU A 399 24.89 -12.30 0.04
CA LEU A 399 23.94 -12.51 1.13
C LEU A 399 23.45 -13.97 1.14
N SER A 400 23.80 -14.70 2.19
CA SER A 400 23.30 -16.07 2.44
C SER A 400 21.77 -16.08 2.56
N TRP A 401 21.13 -17.21 2.27
CA TRP A 401 19.68 -17.33 2.44
C TRP A 401 19.22 -17.03 3.87
N GLN A 402 20.03 -17.35 4.89
CA GLN A 402 19.77 -17.03 6.29
C GLN A 402 19.74 -15.52 6.50
N THR A 403 20.76 -14.80 6.01
CA THR A 403 20.82 -13.34 6.07
C THR A 403 19.61 -12.72 5.37
N ARG A 404 19.21 -13.26 4.21
CA ARG A 404 18.02 -12.79 3.47
C ARG A 404 16.74 -12.97 4.29
N ILE A 405 16.58 -14.07 5.03
CA ILE A 405 15.44 -14.27 5.95
C ILE A 405 15.44 -13.23 7.09
N HIS A 406 16.60 -12.89 7.65
CA HIS A 406 16.69 -11.85 8.68
C HIS A 406 16.27 -10.48 8.11
N ILE A 407 16.75 -10.13 6.92
CA ILE A 407 16.35 -8.90 6.21
C ILE A 407 14.84 -8.86 5.96
N CYS A 408 14.22 -9.98 5.56
CA CYS A 408 12.77 -10.07 5.41
C CYS A 408 12.03 -9.79 6.73
N ALA A 409 12.51 -10.36 7.84
CA ALA A 409 11.93 -10.18 9.17
C ALA A 409 12.08 -8.73 9.65
N ASP A 410 13.29 -8.16 9.59
CA ASP A 410 13.59 -6.77 9.94
C ASP A 410 12.69 -5.79 9.16
N THR A 411 12.57 -6.01 7.86
CA THR A 411 11.73 -5.18 7.00
C THR A 411 10.25 -5.28 7.40
N CYS A 412 9.77 -6.49 7.69
CA CYS A 412 8.40 -6.72 8.16
C CYS A 412 8.13 -6.03 9.51
N ALA A 413 9.08 -6.10 10.45
CA ALA A 413 8.98 -5.46 11.76
C ALA A 413 8.81 -3.94 11.64
N VAL A 414 9.60 -3.30 10.78
CA VAL A 414 9.48 -1.84 10.53
C VAL A 414 8.11 -1.49 9.96
N LEU A 415 7.64 -2.22 8.97
CA LEU A 415 6.32 -1.92 8.38
C LEU A 415 5.20 -2.08 9.41
N ILE A 416 5.26 -3.11 10.25
CA ILE A 416 4.30 -3.29 11.35
C ILE A 416 4.37 -2.10 12.32
N PHE A 417 5.57 -1.67 12.69
CA PHE A 417 5.78 -0.52 13.57
C PHE A 417 5.18 0.76 12.98
N LEU A 418 5.49 1.08 11.71
CA LEU A 418 4.95 2.24 11.02
C LEU A 418 3.41 2.20 10.92
N HIS A 419 2.85 1.07 10.47
CA HIS A 419 1.41 0.91 10.25
C HIS A 419 0.62 0.90 11.55
N SER A 420 1.13 0.22 12.58
CA SER A 420 0.37 -0.05 13.82
C SER A 420 0.56 1.03 14.88
N CYS A 421 1.78 1.56 15.04
CA CYS A 421 2.09 2.53 16.09
C CYS A 421 1.86 3.97 15.62
N TYR A 422 2.10 4.26 14.35
CA TYR A 422 2.06 5.63 13.81
C TYR A 422 1.00 5.84 12.72
N GLY A 423 0.37 4.78 12.22
CA GLY A 423 -0.57 4.88 11.11
C GLY A 423 0.07 5.47 9.84
N LEU A 424 1.38 5.30 9.68
CA LEU A 424 2.16 5.91 8.61
C LEU A 424 2.41 4.88 7.50
N VAL A 425 2.11 5.26 6.27
CA VAL A 425 2.48 4.48 5.07
C VAL A 425 3.93 4.80 4.73
N HIS A 426 4.75 3.78 4.45
CA HIS A 426 6.13 3.98 4.02
C HIS A 426 6.18 4.66 2.65
N GLY A 427 5.45 4.14 1.66
CA GLY A 427 5.19 4.83 0.38
C GLY A 427 6.25 4.65 -0.71
N ASP A 428 7.53 4.46 -0.36
CA ASP A 428 8.62 4.18 -1.32
C ASP A 428 9.45 2.95 -0.91
N LEU A 429 8.80 1.85 -0.52
CA LEU A 429 9.56 0.65 -0.10
C LEU A 429 10.16 -0.03 -1.32
N LYS A 430 11.50 -0.07 -1.41
CA LYS A 430 12.28 -0.74 -2.46
C LYS A 430 13.65 -1.14 -1.93
N LEU A 431 14.35 -2.02 -2.64
CA LEU A 431 15.66 -2.54 -2.22
C LEU A 431 16.69 -1.42 -1.99
N GLY A 432 16.70 -0.38 -2.83
CA GLY A 432 17.59 0.78 -2.66
C GLY A 432 17.33 1.61 -1.38
N ASN A 433 16.17 1.43 -0.74
CA ASN A 433 15.82 2.08 0.52
C ASN A 433 15.98 1.16 1.74
N ILE A 434 16.44 -0.08 1.56
CA ILE A 434 16.80 -1.00 2.62
C ILE A 434 18.33 -1.04 2.67
N LEU A 435 18.92 -0.41 3.68
CA LEU A 435 20.35 -0.34 3.89
C LEU A 435 20.81 -1.42 4.89
N LEU A 436 22.07 -1.81 4.82
CA LEU A 436 22.65 -2.82 5.70
C LEU A 436 23.77 -2.24 6.57
N ASP A 437 23.69 -2.50 7.88
CA ASP A 437 24.76 -2.15 8.81
C ASP A 437 25.95 -3.13 8.71
N SER A 438 26.99 -2.95 9.54
CA SER A 438 28.17 -3.82 9.54
C SER A 438 27.89 -5.29 9.80
N ASN A 439 26.77 -5.61 10.45
CA ASN A 439 26.34 -6.97 10.80
C ASN A 439 25.30 -7.53 9.83
N PHE A 440 25.06 -6.86 8.70
CA PHE A 440 24.00 -7.18 7.73
C PHE A 440 22.58 -7.11 8.30
N MET A 441 22.36 -6.36 9.38
CA MET A 441 21.02 -6.04 9.85
C MET A 441 20.40 -4.97 8.95
N ALA A 442 19.11 -5.14 8.61
CA ALA A 442 18.45 -4.22 7.71
C ALA A 442 17.96 -2.96 8.43
N LYS A 443 18.21 -1.80 7.81
CA LYS A 443 17.68 -0.50 8.23
C LYS A 443 17.00 0.23 7.07
N ILE A 444 15.77 0.68 7.28
CA ILE A 444 14.97 1.33 6.23
C ILE A 444 15.11 2.86 6.30
N LYS A 445 15.34 3.50 5.15
CA LYS A 445 15.37 4.96 4.98
C LYS A 445 14.15 5.48 4.21
N ASN A 446 14.00 6.80 4.15
CA ASN A 446 13.00 7.50 3.30
C ASN A 446 11.54 7.15 3.65
N PHE A 447 11.25 6.92 4.93
CA PHE A 447 9.91 6.63 5.42
C PHE A 447 9.07 7.90 5.59
N GLY A 448 7.79 7.83 5.21
CA GLY A 448 6.86 8.96 5.35
C GLY A 448 7.05 10.08 4.34
N LEU A 449 7.98 9.97 3.39
CA LEU A 449 8.19 10.98 2.35
C LEU A 449 7.07 10.94 1.29
N CYS A 450 6.05 11.78 1.47
CA CYS A 450 5.02 12.03 0.45
C CYS A 450 5.41 13.24 -0.42
N SER A 451 5.87 13.01 -1.65
CA SER A 451 5.59 13.96 -2.75
C SER A 451 5.78 13.33 -4.14
N ALA A 452 4.69 13.43 -4.91
CA ALA A 452 4.52 13.22 -6.36
C ALA A 452 4.68 11.80 -6.98
N PRO A 453 3.74 11.39 -7.86
CA PRO A 453 3.72 10.07 -8.48
C PRO A 453 4.80 9.97 -9.55
N SER A 454 5.92 9.31 -9.25
CA SER A 454 6.94 9.00 -10.24
C SER A 454 7.07 7.48 -10.41
N HIS A 455 6.46 7.00 -11.49
CA HIS A 455 6.74 5.75 -12.21
C HIS A 455 6.58 4.42 -11.44
N SER A 456 5.34 4.07 -11.11
CA SER A 456 4.87 2.70 -11.29
C SER A 456 3.45 2.74 -11.89
N PRO A 457 3.17 2.02 -12.98
CA PRO A 457 1.88 2.12 -13.65
C PRO A 457 0.81 1.41 -12.81
N MET A 458 -0.35 2.07 -12.71
CA MET A 458 -1.59 1.63 -12.08
C MET A 458 -1.85 2.15 -10.66
N THR A 459 -2.56 3.29 -10.60
CA THR A 459 -3.52 3.65 -9.53
C THR A 459 -2.97 3.57 -8.10
N GLY A 460 -1.94 4.35 -7.77
CA GLY A 460 -1.31 4.31 -6.44
C GLY A 460 -1.91 5.28 -5.43
N GLU A 461 -3.10 4.99 -4.87
CA GLU A 461 -3.44 5.57 -3.57
C GLU A 461 -2.44 5.02 -2.53
N LEU A 462 -1.66 5.91 -1.92
CA LEU A 462 -0.76 5.57 -0.81
C LEU A 462 -1.57 4.85 0.27
N SER A 463 -1.27 3.58 0.51
CA SER A 463 -2.03 2.75 1.44
C SER A 463 -1.12 1.75 2.13
N PHE A 464 -1.55 1.25 3.30
CA PHE A 464 -0.86 0.15 3.95
C PHE A 464 -0.77 -1.08 3.03
N ALA A 465 -1.75 -1.27 2.15
CA ALA A 465 -1.76 -2.36 1.19
C ALA A 465 -0.72 -2.18 0.06
N SER A 466 -0.37 -0.95 -0.34
CA SER A 466 0.72 -0.73 -1.30
C SER A 466 2.07 -1.09 -0.71
N ASP A 467 2.31 -0.80 0.58
CA ASP A 467 3.54 -1.23 1.26
C ASP A 467 3.64 -2.76 1.33
N VAL A 468 2.53 -3.47 1.57
CA VAL A 468 2.51 -4.95 1.55
C VAL A 468 2.87 -5.49 0.17
N TYR A 469 2.38 -4.85 -0.89
CA TYR A 469 2.73 -5.23 -2.26
C TYR A 469 4.22 -5.02 -2.55
N SER A 470 4.75 -3.85 -2.20
CA SER A 470 6.18 -3.56 -2.33
C SER A 470 7.04 -4.51 -1.49
N PHE A 471 6.58 -4.88 -0.30
CA PHE A 471 7.24 -5.89 0.53
C PHE A 471 7.27 -7.26 -0.15
N GLY A 472 6.16 -7.68 -0.79
CA GLY A 472 6.13 -8.90 -1.60
C GLY A 472 7.19 -8.90 -2.72
N HIS A 473 7.37 -7.76 -3.40
CA HIS A 473 8.42 -7.61 -4.41
C HIS A 473 9.83 -7.70 -3.82
N VAL A 474 10.07 -7.14 -2.63
CA VAL A 474 11.33 -7.32 -1.89
C VAL A 474 11.59 -8.80 -1.62
N LEU A 475 10.58 -9.56 -1.17
CA LEU A 475 10.71 -11.00 -0.93
C LEU A 475 11.06 -11.78 -2.22
N LEU A 476 10.37 -11.48 -3.33
CA LEU A 476 10.66 -12.10 -4.63
C LEU A 476 12.08 -11.79 -5.11
N ARG A 477 12.53 -10.55 -4.95
CA ARG A 477 13.90 -10.14 -5.30
C ARG A 477 14.94 -10.86 -4.46
N LEU A 478 14.71 -11.02 -3.15
CA LEU A 478 15.59 -11.76 -2.25
C LEU A 478 15.62 -13.26 -2.56
N LEU A 479 14.51 -13.86 -3.00
CA LEU A 479 14.48 -15.28 -3.41
C LEU A 479 15.22 -15.52 -4.72
N THR A 480 15.09 -14.60 -5.69
CA THR A 480 15.52 -14.84 -7.07
C THR A 480 16.84 -14.18 -7.46
N GLY A 481 17.23 -13.10 -6.77
CA GLY A 481 18.40 -12.29 -7.14
C GLY A 481 18.27 -11.56 -8.48
N ARG A 482 17.08 -11.55 -9.11
CA ARG A 482 16.88 -11.04 -10.48
C ARG A 482 16.27 -9.66 -10.50
N SER A 483 16.82 -8.73 -11.29
CA SER A 483 16.24 -7.40 -11.52
C SER A 483 15.36 -7.48 -12.77
N GLY A 484 14.13 -7.99 -12.63
CA GLY A 484 13.20 -8.18 -13.74
C GLY A 484 11.78 -7.75 -13.39
N LEU A 485 11.00 -7.39 -14.41
CA LEU A 485 9.54 -7.25 -14.28
C LEU A 485 8.90 -8.64 -14.22
N ASN A 486 7.69 -8.72 -13.68
CA ASN A 486 6.86 -9.94 -13.61
C ASN A 486 7.51 -11.11 -12.84
N LEU A 487 8.26 -10.82 -11.77
CA LEU A 487 8.86 -11.85 -10.90
C LEU A 487 7.80 -12.72 -10.23
N ASP A 488 6.64 -12.15 -9.94
CA ASP A 488 5.44 -12.81 -9.45
C ASP A 488 4.97 -13.89 -10.43
N GLU A 489 4.80 -13.56 -11.71
CA GLU A 489 4.40 -14.56 -12.72
C GLU A 489 5.47 -15.66 -12.91
N VAL A 490 6.75 -15.28 -12.88
CA VAL A 490 7.87 -16.24 -13.01
C VAL A 490 7.87 -17.22 -11.84
N MET A 491 7.67 -16.70 -10.62
CA MET A 491 7.61 -17.51 -9.41
C MET A 491 6.38 -18.41 -9.38
N GLU A 492 5.21 -17.88 -9.76
CA GLU A 492 3.95 -18.64 -9.84
C GLU A 492 4.08 -19.83 -10.81
N ARG A 493 4.56 -19.59 -12.04
CA ARG A 493 4.81 -20.67 -13.01
C ARG A 493 5.81 -21.72 -12.50
N ALA A 494 6.84 -21.29 -11.78
CA ALA A 494 7.83 -22.22 -11.24
C ALA A 494 7.26 -23.11 -10.13
N LEU A 495 6.34 -22.58 -9.31
CA LEU A 495 5.61 -23.35 -8.32
C LEU A 495 4.62 -24.32 -8.95
N ASP A 496 3.89 -23.90 -9.99
CA ASP A 496 2.91 -24.74 -10.71
C ASP A 496 3.57 -25.95 -11.39
N VAL A 497 4.72 -25.72 -12.02
CA VAL A 497 5.51 -26.79 -12.68
C VAL A 497 6.31 -27.62 -11.66
N GLY A 498 6.38 -27.17 -10.40
CA GLY A 498 7.15 -27.84 -9.35
C GLY A 498 8.67 -27.71 -9.49
N ASN A 499 9.14 -26.64 -10.14
CA ASN A 499 10.56 -26.37 -10.42
C ASN A 499 11.05 -25.06 -9.78
N LEU A 500 10.75 -24.88 -8.49
CA LEU A 500 11.16 -23.69 -7.73
C LEU A 500 12.69 -23.48 -7.74
N SER A 501 13.47 -24.56 -7.66
CA SER A 501 14.93 -24.51 -7.64
C SER A 501 15.56 -23.81 -8.84
N ALA A 502 14.89 -23.79 -10.00
CA ALA A 502 15.39 -23.11 -11.19
C ALA A 502 15.26 -21.58 -11.15
N VAL A 503 14.45 -21.06 -10.21
CA VAL A 503 14.18 -19.62 -10.06
C VAL A 503 14.91 -19.02 -8.86
N LEU A 504 15.27 -19.84 -7.87
CA LEU A 504 16.05 -19.42 -6.71
C LEU A 504 17.44 -18.90 -7.09
N ASP A 505 17.90 -17.91 -6.34
CA ASP A 505 19.23 -17.33 -6.49
C ASP A 505 20.31 -18.32 -6.01
N PRO A 506 21.18 -18.83 -6.91
CA PRO A 506 22.25 -19.74 -6.51
C PRO A 506 23.31 -19.06 -5.63
N THR A 507 23.44 -17.74 -5.68
CA THR A 507 24.42 -16.99 -4.87
C THR A 507 24.04 -16.93 -3.39
N ALA A 508 22.77 -17.19 -3.06
CA ALA A 508 22.29 -17.27 -1.68
C ALA A 508 22.71 -18.56 -0.95
N GLY A 509 23.38 -19.48 -1.65
CA GLY A 509 23.67 -20.82 -1.15
C GLY A 509 22.48 -21.77 -1.27
N HIS A 510 22.51 -22.85 -0.48
CA HIS A 510 21.49 -23.90 -0.54
C HIS A 510 20.26 -23.53 0.27
N TRP A 511 19.25 -22.98 -0.39
CA TRP A 511 17.92 -22.79 0.17
C TRP A 511 17.27 -24.12 0.57
N PRO A 512 16.80 -24.28 1.83
CA PRO A 512 15.92 -25.40 2.18
C PRO A 512 14.62 -25.30 1.37
N PHE A 513 14.30 -26.35 0.61
CA PHE A 513 13.22 -26.31 -0.37
C PHE A 513 11.86 -25.91 0.23
N GLU A 514 11.48 -26.49 1.36
CA GLU A 514 10.20 -26.18 2.04
C GLU A 514 10.16 -24.74 2.53
N LEU A 515 11.27 -24.23 3.05
CA LEU A 515 11.39 -22.85 3.52
C LEU A 515 11.26 -21.86 2.35
N ALA A 516 11.98 -22.11 1.26
CA ALA A 516 11.93 -21.28 0.06
C ALA A 516 10.54 -21.29 -0.59
N LYS A 517 9.89 -22.46 -0.63
CA LYS A 517 8.53 -22.60 -1.13
C LYS A 517 7.52 -21.82 -0.29
N GLU A 518 7.62 -21.91 1.03
CA GLU A 518 6.75 -21.16 1.92
C GLU A 518 6.96 -19.64 1.78
N LEU A 519 8.22 -19.18 1.70
CA LEU A 519 8.52 -17.77 1.50
C LEU A 519 8.03 -17.27 0.12
N ALA A 520 8.16 -18.09 -0.93
CA ALA A 520 7.66 -17.76 -2.26
C ALA A 520 6.13 -17.61 -2.29
N LEU A 521 5.39 -18.52 -1.64
CA LEU A 521 3.94 -18.43 -1.51
C LEU A 521 3.53 -17.20 -0.71
N LEU A 522 4.26 -16.87 0.36
CA LEU A 522 4.04 -15.65 1.14
C LEU A 522 4.25 -14.40 0.29
N ALA A 523 5.31 -14.36 -0.52
CA ALA A 523 5.62 -13.27 -1.42
C ALA A 523 4.52 -13.06 -2.47
N LEU A 524 4.04 -14.13 -3.10
CA LEU A 524 2.94 -14.07 -4.08
C LEU A 524 1.65 -13.54 -3.45
N ARG A 525 1.31 -13.98 -2.23
CA ARG A 525 0.15 -13.45 -1.50
C ARG A 525 0.27 -11.94 -1.21
N CYS A 526 1.48 -11.47 -0.89
CA CYS A 526 1.74 -10.04 -0.73
C CYS A 526 1.59 -9.27 -2.06
N CYS A 527 1.97 -9.88 -3.17
CA CYS A 527 1.88 -9.32 -4.52
C CYS A 527 0.49 -9.45 -5.20
N ASP A 528 -0.56 -9.88 -4.49
CA ASP A 528 -1.89 -10.02 -5.09
C ASP A 528 -2.38 -8.71 -5.70
N SER A 529 -2.97 -8.79 -6.90
CA SER A 529 -3.51 -7.62 -7.61
C SER A 529 -4.66 -6.97 -6.83
N ASP A 530 -5.47 -7.76 -6.11
CA ASP A 530 -6.50 -7.25 -5.21
C ASP A 530 -5.90 -6.97 -3.82
N SER A 531 -5.90 -5.69 -3.44
CA SER A 531 -5.40 -5.24 -2.15
C SER A 531 -6.09 -5.88 -0.94
N ASN A 532 -7.32 -6.39 -1.11
CA ASN A 532 -8.07 -7.07 -0.05
C ASN A 532 -7.62 -8.51 0.20
N ASN A 533 -6.96 -9.14 -0.78
CA ASN A 533 -6.43 -10.50 -0.65
C ASN A 533 -5.05 -10.54 0.02
N ARG A 534 -4.35 -9.40 0.02
CA ARG A 534 -3.02 -9.26 0.61
C ARG A 534 -3.06 -9.56 2.12
N PRO A 535 -2.07 -10.29 2.66
CA PRO A 535 -2.06 -10.70 4.06
C PRO A 535 -1.81 -9.52 5.00
N CYS A 536 -2.34 -9.63 6.22
CA CYS A 536 -2.00 -8.69 7.29
C CYS A 536 -0.59 -8.96 7.82
N LEU A 537 0.28 -7.95 7.82
CA LEU A 537 1.67 -8.10 8.25
C LEU A 537 1.82 -8.68 9.65
N SER A 538 1.08 -8.16 10.64
CA SER A 538 1.23 -8.56 12.04
C SER A 538 0.64 -9.94 12.38
N SER A 539 -0.46 -10.32 11.74
CA SER A 539 -1.20 -11.54 12.10
C SER A 539 -0.98 -12.72 11.17
N GLU A 540 -0.52 -12.49 9.93
CA GLU A 540 -0.36 -13.53 8.92
C GLU A 540 1.08 -13.65 8.41
N VAL A 541 1.80 -12.54 8.22
CA VAL A 541 3.16 -12.53 7.64
C VAL A 541 4.23 -12.72 8.72
N TRP A 542 4.18 -11.92 9.78
CA TRP A 542 5.16 -11.91 10.87
C TRP A 542 5.35 -13.27 11.54
N PRO A 543 4.30 -14.02 11.91
CA PRO A 543 4.48 -15.33 12.54
C PRO A 543 5.23 -16.34 11.66
N ILE A 544 5.10 -16.21 10.33
CA ILE A 544 5.83 -17.07 9.38
C ILE A 544 7.31 -16.66 9.37
N LEU A 545 7.61 -15.37 9.16
CA LEU A 545 8.98 -14.87 9.10
C LEU A 545 9.74 -15.04 10.43
N GLU A 546 9.08 -14.82 11.56
CA GLU A 546 9.68 -15.03 12.89
C GLU A 546 9.99 -16.51 13.15
N ARG A 547 9.13 -17.43 12.70
CA ARG A 547 9.40 -18.87 12.74
C ARG A 547 10.57 -19.25 11.83
N MET A 548 10.67 -18.67 10.64
CA MET A 548 11.80 -18.91 9.74
C MET A 548 13.11 -18.38 10.32
N ARG A 549 13.10 -17.18 10.91
CA ARG A 549 14.26 -16.56 11.56
C ARG A 549 14.77 -17.40 12.73
N THR A 550 13.90 -17.78 13.65
CA THR A 550 14.26 -18.63 14.81
C THR A 550 14.80 -20.00 14.39
N HIS A 551 14.31 -20.56 13.27
CA HIS A 551 14.88 -21.79 12.70
C HIS A 551 16.32 -21.59 12.17
N CYS A 552 16.64 -20.41 11.64
CA CYS A 552 18.00 -20.07 11.21
C CYS A 552 18.96 -19.97 12.41
N GLU A 553 18.53 -19.30 13.48
CA GLU A 553 19.30 -19.12 14.72
C GLU A 553 19.57 -20.47 15.42
N ALA A 554 18.58 -21.36 15.43
CA ALA A 554 18.74 -22.73 15.95
C ALA A 554 19.67 -23.60 15.09
N SER A 555 19.76 -23.34 13.78
CA SER A 555 20.65 -24.06 12.88
C SER A 555 22.10 -23.60 13.03
N LEU A 556 22.33 -22.29 13.22
CA LEU A 556 23.65 -21.69 13.47
C LEU A 556 24.26 -22.10 14.81
N SER A 557 23.43 -22.40 15.82
CA SER A 557 23.88 -22.91 17.13
C SER A 557 24.22 -24.41 17.15
N SER A 558 24.10 -25.11 16.02
CA SER A 558 24.29 -26.58 15.91
C SER A 558 25.43 -27.03 14.99
N GLN A 559 26.29 -26.10 14.55
CA GLN A 559 27.53 -26.41 13.85
C GLN A 559 28.72 -25.96 14.72
N PRO A 560 29.66 -26.85 15.10
CA PRO A 560 30.98 -26.41 15.52
C PRO A 560 31.71 -25.95 14.25
N ASP A 561 31.80 -24.64 14.04
CA ASP A 561 32.61 -24.09 12.95
C ASP A 561 34.11 -24.40 13.20
N PRO A 562 34.88 -24.69 12.14
CA PRO A 562 36.31 -24.92 12.24
C PRO A 562 37.05 -23.60 12.50
N GLU A 563 37.59 -23.47 13.72
CA GLU A 563 38.69 -22.59 14.15
C GLU A 563 38.97 -21.34 13.28
N GLU A 564 38.13 -20.31 13.43
CA GLU A 564 38.61 -18.92 13.41
C GLU A 564 38.54 -18.37 14.85
N PRO A 565 39.55 -17.62 15.33
CA PRO A 565 39.56 -17.13 16.71
C PRO A 565 38.32 -16.27 16.92
N ALA A 566 37.45 -16.70 17.83
CA ALA A 566 36.20 -16.02 18.12
C ALA A 566 36.50 -14.55 18.46
N GLN A 567 35.88 -13.62 17.74
CA GLN A 567 35.99 -12.22 18.10
C GLN A 567 35.17 -11.95 19.37
N PRO A 568 35.67 -11.14 20.31
CA PRO A 568 34.92 -10.79 21.51
C PRO A 568 33.65 -10.03 21.16
N PRO A 569 32.49 -10.37 21.75
CA PRO A 569 31.27 -9.59 21.60
C PRO A 569 31.50 -8.10 21.89
N GLN A 570 30.93 -7.21 21.08
CA GLN A 570 31.24 -5.77 21.12
C GLN A 570 30.98 -5.11 22.49
N TYR A 571 30.01 -5.62 23.27
CA TYR A 571 29.72 -5.10 24.61
C TYR A 571 30.79 -5.44 25.67
N LEU A 572 31.77 -6.30 25.33
CA LEU A 572 32.95 -6.60 26.14
C LEU A 572 34.14 -5.70 25.79
N ILE A 573 34.07 -4.98 24.66
CA ILE A 573 35.12 -4.11 24.15
C ILE A 573 34.89 -2.70 24.68
N CYS A 574 35.95 -2.07 25.19
CA CYS A 574 35.92 -0.69 25.65
C CYS A 574 35.71 0.25 24.46
N PRO A 575 34.71 1.16 24.49
CA PRO A 575 34.49 2.10 23.40
C PRO A 575 35.59 3.15 23.19
N ILE A 576 36.47 3.36 24.18
CA ILE A 576 37.57 4.32 24.10
C ILE A 576 38.85 3.64 23.61
N SER A 577 39.23 2.51 24.22
CA SER A 577 40.50 1.83 23.91
C SER A 577 40.38 0.82 22.77
N HIS A 578 39.17 0.42 22.38
CA HIS A 578 38.89 -0.62 21.38
C HIS A 578 39.51 -1.99 21.73
N GLU A 579 39.82 -2.22 23.01
CA GLU A 579 40.33 -3.48 23.55
C GLU A 579 39.32 -4.10 24.51
N ILE A 580 39.43 -5.41 24.77
CA ILE A 580 38.62 -6.08 25.80
C ILE A 580 38.91 -5.42 27.16
N MET A 581 37.85 -5.00 27.86
CA MET A 581 37.98 -4.36 29.17
C MET A 581 38.58 -5.33 30.19
N GLN A 582 39.61 -4.90 30.90
CA GLN A 582 40.17 -5.63 32.05
C GLN A 582 39.51 -5.16 33.34
N ASP A 583 39.23 -3.85 33.44
CA ASP A 583 38.60 -3.24 34.60
C ASP A 583 37.34 -2.43 34.22
N PRO A 584 36.24 -3.09 33.81
CA PRO A 584 35.05 -2.41 33.31
C PRO A 584 34.38 -1.56 34.40
N HIS A 585 34.16 -0.28 34.11
CA HIS A 585 33.49 0.70 34.96
C HIS A 585 32.35 1.41 34.21
N VAL A 586 31.21 1.58 34.88
CA VAL A 586 30.05 2.31 34.38
C VAL A 586 30.17 3.80 34.74
N ALA A 587 30.00 4.67 33.75
CA ALA A 587 29.88 6.11 33.96
C ALA A 587 28.41 6.54 34.15
N ALA A 588 28.18 7.82 34.47
CA ALA A 588 26.85 8.34 34.81
C ALA A 588 25.81 8.30 33.65
N ASP A 589 26.27 8.05 32.43
CA ASP A 589 25.46 7.82 31.23
C ASP A 589 24.99 6.37 31.06
N GLY A 590 25.46 5.46 31.92
CA GLY A 590 25.13 4.03 31.88
C GLY A 590 26.00 3.20 30.94
N PHE A 591 26.98 3.81 30.24
CA PHE A 591 27.93 3.07 29.40
C PHE A 591 29.09 2.53 30.23
N THR A 592 29.64 1.39 29.80
CA THR A 592 30.77 0.73 30.47
C THR A 592 32.05 0.94 29.66
N TYR A 593 33.13 1.27 30.36
CA TYR A 593 34.44 1.60 29.81
C TYR A 593 35.55 0.90 30.58
N GLU A 594 36.74 0.80 29.99
CA GLU A 594 37.97 0.48 30.72
C GLU A 594 38.28 1.61 31.73
N ALA A 595 38.48 1.26 32.99
CA ALA A 595 38.64 2.19 34.10
C ALA A 595 39.67 3.28 33.83
N GLU A 596 40.85 2.88 33.34
CA GLU A 596 41.94 3.81 33.08
C GLU A 596 41.61 4.75 31.92
N ALA A 597 41.02 4.23 30.85
CA ALA A 597 40.65 5.00 29.66
C ALA A 597 39.61 6.08 29.97
N ILE A 598 38.57 5.74 30.74
CA ILE A 598 37.54 6.72 31.12
C ILE A 598 38.07 7.74 32.14
N ARG A 599 38.97 7.37 33.05
CA ARG A 599 39.61 8.31 33.98
C ARG A 599 40.47 9.33 33.24
N ILE A 600 41.21 8.90 32.23
CA ILE A 600 42.00 9.80 31.37
C ILE A 600 41.07 10.75 30.61
N TRP A 601 39.97 10.23 30.03
CA TRP A 601 38.98 11.07 29.35
C TRP A 601 38.39 12.14 30.27
N LEU A 602 37.95 11.73 31.46
CA LEU A 602 37.39 12.61 32.49
C LEU A 602 38.42 13.53 33.16
N SER A 603 39.71 13.44 32.82
CA SER A 603 40.68 14.45 33.25
C SER A 603 40.57 15.75 32.46
N GLY A 604 40.13 15.67 31.20
CA GLY A 604 39.99 16.81 30.28
C GLY A 604 38.55 17.14 29.86
N HIS A 605 37.59 16.24 30.11
CA HIS A 605 36.21 16.36 29.62
C HIS A 605 35.17 16.09 30.71
N ASP A 606 34.02 16.73 30.64
CA ASP A 606 32.85 16.45 31.49
C ASP A 606 31.69 15.81 30.69
N THR A 607 31.99 15.30 29.49
CA THR A 607 31.04 14.66 28.58
C THR A 607 31.27 13.15 28.47
N SER A 608 30.20 12.44 28.10
CA SER A 608 30.22 11.01 27.77
C SER A 608 31.11 10.77 26.54
N PRO A 609 32.09 9.87 26.59
CA PRO A 609 32.85 9.49 25.40
C PRO A 609 32.01 8.82 24.30
N MET A 610 30.82 8.28 24.65
CA MET A 610 29.94 7.58 23.70
C MET A 610 28.91 8.48 23.04
N THR A 611 28.36 9.43 23.80
CA THR A 611 27.24 10.26 23.36
C THR A 611 27.60 11.74 23.24
N ASN A 612 28.77 12.13 23.75
CA ASN A 612 29.22 13.50 23.91
C ASN A 612 28.25 14.40 24.71
N LEU A 613 27.28 13.81 25.39
CA LEU A 613 26.38 14.52 26.30
C LEU A 613 27.09 14.78 27.62
N GLN A 614 26.80 15.90 28.25
CA GLN A 614 27.34 16.22 29.57
C GLN A 614 26.93 15.15 30.59
N LEU A 615 27.92 14.59 31.29
CA LEU A 615 27.66 13.61 32.33
C LEU A 615 27.08 14.31 33.56
N SER A 616 26.03 13.73 34.14
CA SER A 616 25.42 14.26 35.36
C SER A 616 26.39 14.29 36.56
N ASN A 617 27.39 13.40 36.56
CA ASN A 617 28.53 13.40 37.47
C ASN A 617 29.72 12.65 36.85
N ARG A 618 30.90 12.76 37.48
CA ARG A 618 32.14 12.09 37.06
C ARG A 618 32.44 10.81 37.88
N GLU A 619 31.46 10.29 38.60
CA GLU A 619 31.64 9.07 39.38
C GLU A 619 31.65 7.84 38.45
N LEU A 620 32.51 6.89 38.77
CA LEU A 620 32.69 5.66 38.03
C LEU A 620 32.46 4.48 38.96
N PHE A 621 31.59 3.56 38.55
CA PHE A 621 31.22 2.40 39.36
C PHE A 621 31.73 1.12 38.70
N PRO A 622 32.48 0.26 39.41
CA PRO A 622 32.91 -1.03 38.85
C PRO A 622 31.71 -1.86 38.36
N ASN A 623 31.77 -2.34 37.12
CA ASN A 623 30.73 -3.18 36.52
C ASN A 623 31.09 -4.67 36.67
N GLN A 624 30.75 -5.23 37.83
CA GLN A 624 31.09 -6.63 38.14
C GLN A 624 30.38 -7.64 37.22
N THR A 625 29.22 -7.27 36.66
CA THR A 625 28.49 -8.11 35.70
C THR A 625 29.26 -8.26 34.41
N VAL A 626 29.66 -7.13 33.79
CA VAL A 626 30.48 -7.16 32.57
C VAL A 626 31.83 -7.82 32.84
N ARG A 627 32.45 -7.56 34.00
CA ARG A 627 33.70 -8.25 34.39
C ARG A 627 33.54 -9.77 34.41
N SER A 628 32.43 -10.29 34.93
CA SER A 628 32.17 -11.73 34.99
C SER A 628 31.93 -12.32 33.58
N MET A 629 31.25 -11.57 32.71
CA MET A 629 31.04 -11.97 31.30
C MET A 629 32.36 -12.01 30.51
N ILE A 630 33.28 -11.08 30.76
CA ILE A 630 34.61 -11.08 30.14
C ILE A 630 35.41 -12.30 30.58
N GLN A 631 35.39 -12.63 31.87
CA GLN A 631 36.08 -13.79 32.42
C GLN A 631 35.53 -15.10 31.86
N GLU A 632 34.20 -15.23 31.76
CA GLU A 632 33.55 -16.39 31.15
C GLU A 632 33.91 -16.52 29.66
N TRP A 633 33.91 -15.40 28.92
CA TRP A 633 34.31 -15.40 27.52
C TRP A 633 35.79 -15.78 27.34
N GLN A 634 36.71 -15.22 28.14
CA GLN A 634 38.13 -15.58 28.11
C GLN A 634 38.33 -17.07 28.42
N GLN A 635 37.67 -17.59 29.46
CA GLN A 635 37.77 -18.99 29.84
C GLN A 635 37.26 -19.95 28.76
N ASN A 636 36.21 -19.57 28.03
CA ASN A 636 35.65 -20.35 26.93
C ASN A 636 36.48 -20.28 25.64
N ASN A 637 37.41 -19.31 25.51
CA ASN A 637 38.23 -19.11 24.32
C ASN A 637 39.74 -19.35 24.55
N GLU A 638 40.17 -19.58 25.80
CA GLU A 638 41.52 -20.03 26.18
C GLU A 638 41.63 -21.57 26.36
N SER A 639 40.54 -22.31 26.11
CA SER A 639 40.46 -23.79 26.14
C SER A 639 40.55 -24.38 24.75
#